data_AF-Q0US24-F1
#
_entry.id   AF-Q0US24-F1
#
_cell.length_a   1.000
_cell.length_b   1.000
_cell.length_c   1.000
_cell.angle_alpha   90.00
_cell.angle_beta   90.00
_cell.angle_gamma   90.00
#
_symmetry.space_group_name_H-M   'P 1'
#
loop_
_entity.id
_entity.type
_entity.pdbx_description
1 polymer ?
#
loop_
_entity_poly.entity_id
_entity_poly.type
_entity_poly.pdbx_seq_one_letter_code
_entity_poly.pdbx_strand_id
1 'polypeptide(L)'
;MTITDPEQYPLPPTNNVPNNPLPALVYRNVLPTPYTSESAKQLCESHGWEKRLSYKAHPASSSAVPDLSTVSKAKEAWNST
;
A
#
# COMPACT_ATOMS: atom_id res chain seq x y z
N MET A 1 2.65 -27.78 -1.37
CA MET A 1 1.58 -26.81 -1.10
C MET A 1 0.53 -27.02 -2.17
N THR A 2 -0.72 -27.33 -1.81
CA THR A 2 -1.81 -27.39 -2.78
C THR A 2 -2.16 -25.97 -3.18
N ILE A 3 -1.93 -25.61 -4.44
CA ILE A 3 -2.36 -24.32 -4.97
C ILE A 3 -3.89 -24.41 -5.09
N THR A 4 -4.58 -23.73 -4.19
CA THR A 4 -6.03 -23.55 -4.25
C THR A 4 -6.32 -22.19 -4.86
N ASP A 5 -7.25 -22.15 -5.80
CA ASP A 5 -7.76 -20.89 -6.33
C ASP A 5 -8.36 -20.04 -5.20
N PRO A 6 -8.21 -18.70 -5.26
CA PRO A 6 -8.77 -17.82 -4.25
C PRO A 6 -10.31 -17.89 -4.25
N GLU A 7 -10.90 -17.67 -3.08
CA GLU A 7 -12.36 -17.53 -2.95
C GLU A 7 -12.81 -16.29 -3.74
N GLN A 8 -13.89 -16.41 -4.52
CA GLN A 8 -14.39 -15.34 -5.39
C GLN A 8 -15.79 -14.92 -4.99
N TYR A 9 -16.01 -13.62 -4.84
CA TYR A 9 -17.30 -13.04 -4.49
C TYR A 9 -17.71 -11.95 -5.49
N PRO A 10 -18.71 -12.21 -6.35
CA PRO A 10 -19.29 -11.18 -7.19
C PRO A 10 -19.90 -10.06 -6.33
N LEU A 11 -19.57 -8.81 -6.65
CA LEU A 11 -20.08 -7.64 -5.94
C LEU A 11 -21.03 -6.85 -6.84
N PRO A 12 -22.14 -6.31 -6.30
CA PRO A 12 -22.97 -5.39 -7.05
C PRO A 12 -22.21 -4.08 -7.32
N PRO A 13 -22.56 -3.34 -8.40
CA PRO A 13 -22.07 -2.00 -8.64
C PRO A 13 -22.20 -1.08 -7.41
N THR A 14 -21.17 -0.28 -7.16
CA THR A 14 -21.18 0.73 -6.08
C THR A 14 -21.01 2.13 -6.66
N ASN A 15 -21.35 3.17 -5.90
CA ASN A 15 -21.17 4.57 -6.33
C ASN A 15 -19.72 4.90 -6.70
N ASN A 16 -18.74 4.25 -6.06
CA ASN A 16 -17.32 4.49 -6.30
C ASN A 16 -16.77 3.63 -7.45
N VAL A 17 -17.39 2.47 -7.72
CA VAL A 17 -16.94 1.51 -8.73
C VAL A 17 -18.16 0.91 -9.44
N PRO A 18 -18.87 1.70 -10.28
CA PRO A 18 -20.14 1.27 -10.87
C PRO A 18 -19.98 0.25 -12.01
N ASN A 19 -18.78 0.18 -12.62
CA ASN A 19 -18.55 -0.58 -13.84
C ASN A 19 -17.55 -1.74 -13.66
N ASN A 20 -17.25 -2.18 -12.44
CA ASN A 20 -16.32 -3.30 -12.26
C ASN A 20 -17.07 -4.63 -12.33
N PRO A 21 -16.86 -5.44 -13.39
CA PRO A 21 -17.50 -6.75 -13.53
C PRO A 21 -16.76 -7.86 -12.78
N LEU A 22 -15.59 -7.56 -12.19
CA LEU A 22 -14.71 -8.56 -11.60
C LEU A 22 -15.13 -8.87 -10.15
N PRO A 23 -15.07 -10.15 -9.73
CA PRO A 23 -15.34 -10.52 -8.36
C PRO A 23 -14.22 -10.03 -7.43
N ALA A 24 -14.55 -9.83 -6.16
CA ALA A 24 -13.55 -9.70 -5.11
C ALA A 24 -12.89 -11.06 -4.86
N LEU A 25 -11.56 -11.09 -4.90
CA LEU A 25 -10.76 -12.28 -4.60
C LEU A 25 -10.28 -12.24 -3.15
N VAL A 26 -10.57 -13.28 -2.38
CA VAL A 26 -10.14 -13.41 -0.98
C VAL A 26 -9.02 -14.45 -0.88
N TYR A 27 -7.83 -13.97 -0.53
CA TYR A 27 -6.65 -14.79 -0.29
C TYR A 27 -6.50 -15.06 1.21
N ARG A 28 -6.75 -16.31 1.64
CA ARG A 28 -6.63 -16.71 3.05
C ARG A 28 -5.25 -17.28 3.35
N ASN A 29 -4.71 -16.95 4.52
CA ASN A 29 -3.47 -17.53 5.06
C ASN A 29 -2.26 -17.43 4.11
N VAL A 30 -2.20 -16.39 3.27
CA VAL A 30 -1.12 -16.20 2.29
C VAL A 30 0.14 -15.54 2.88
N LEU A 31 0.03 -14.96 4.07
CA LEU A 31 1.17 -14.41 4.77
C LEU A 31 1.86 -15.51 5.59
N PRO A 32 3.19 -15.46 5.71
CA PRO A 32 3.93 -16.46 6.47
C PRO A 32 3.65 -16.28 7.97
N THR A 33 3.57 -17.41 8.67
CA THR A 33 3.57 -17.43 10.14
C THR A 33 5.00 -17.47 10.66
N PRO A 34 5.35 -16.70 11.69
CA PRO A 34 4.50 -15.79 12.47
C PRO A 34 4.20 -14.49 11.71
N TYR A 35 2.99 -13.94 11.85
CA TYR A 35 2.54 -12.72 11.15
C TYR A 35 3.27 -11.46 11.63
N THR A 36 4.52 -11.30 11.21
CA THR A 36 5.42 -10.21 11.60
C THR A 36 5.82 -9.40 10.38
N SER A 37 6.13 -8.12 10.59
CA SER A 37 6.62 -7.25 9.51
C SER A 37 7.85 -7.85 8.81
N GLU A 38 8.74 -8.52 9.55
CA GLU A 38 9.95 -9.11 8.98
C GLU A 38 9.63 -10.32 8.10
N SER A 39 8.78 -11.24 8.57
CA SER A 39 8.37 -12.39 7.78
C SER A 39 7.65 -11.99 6.47
N ALA A 40 6.78 -10.97 6.52
CA ALA A 40 6.09 -10.45 5.35
C ALA A 40 7.06 -9.79 4.38
N LYS A 41 8.04 -9.02 4.91
CA LYS A 41 9.10 -8.42 4.11
C LYS A 41 9.92 -9.49 3.37
N GLN A 42 10.36 -10.52 4.07
CA GLN A 42 11.11 -11.63 3.48
C GLN A 42 10.32 -12.35 2.38
N LEU A 43 9.02 -12.59 2.60
CA LEU A 43 8.16 -13.18 1.57
C LEU A 43 8.12 -12.27 0.32
N CYS A 44 7.87 -10.98 0.48
CA CYS A 44 7.82 -10.04 -0.63
C CYS A 44 9.16 -9.99 -1.38
N GLU A 45 10.28 -9.85 -0.66
CA GLU A 45 11.63 -9.76 -1.25
C GLU A 45 12.05 -11.03 -1.97
N SER A 46 11.66 -12.22 -1.47
CA SER A 46 11.91 -13.48 -2.18
C SER A 46 11.16 -13.61 -3.51
N HIS A 47 10.09 -12.82 -3.71
CA HIS A 47 9.32 -12.76 -4.95
C HIS A 47 9.68 -11.53 -5.80
N GLY A 48 10.82 -10.87 -5.53
CA GLY A 48 11.33 -9.75 -6.31
C GLY A 48 10.69 -8.40 -5.99
N TRP A 49 9.90 -8.31 -4.92
CA TRP A 49 9.35 -7.03 -4.46
C TRP A 49 10.34 -6.33 -3.56
N GLU A 50 10.55 -5.02 -3.76
CA GLU A 50 11.42 -4.21 -2.90
C GLU A 50 10.62 -3.16 -2.12
N LYS A 51 11.01 -2.93 -0.87
CA LYS A 51 10.41 -1.86 -0.06
C LYS A 51 10.98 -0.51 -0.47
N ARG A 52 10.21 0.30 -1.19
CA ARG A 52 10.64 1.64 -1.66
C ARG A 52 10.39 2.77 -0.68
N LEU A 53 9.30 2.72 0.08
CA LEU A 53 8.90 3.81 0.96
C LEU A 53 8.43 3.26 2.30
N SER A 54 8.67 4.04 3.35
CA SER A 54 8.02 3.88 4.64
C SER A 54 7.54 5.24 5.09
N TYR A 55 6.23 5.38 5.35
CA TYR A 55 5.73 6.56 6.02
C TYR A 55 6.32 6.61 7.43
N LYS A 56 7.06 7.68 7.73
CA LYS A 56 7.33 8.00 9.12
C LYS A 56 6.00 8.46 9.71
N ALA A 57 5.59 7.87 10.83
CA ALA A 57 4.50 8.45 11.59
C ALA A 57 4.91 9.88 11.95
N HIS A 58 4.27 10.87 11.34
CA HIS A 58 4.38 12.22 11.82
C HIS A 58 3.79 12.21 13.24
N PRO A 59 4.51 12.69 14.27
CA PRO A 59 3.89 12.90 15.56
C PRO A 59 2.66 13.78 15.33
N ALA A 60 1.52 13.39 15.90
CA ALA A 60 0.27 14.12 15.76
C ALA A 60 0.52 15.60 16.08
N SER A 61 0.51 16.42 15.02
CA SER A 61 0.50 17.88 15.02
C SER A 61 1.14 18.58 16.22
N SER A 62 2.38 19.05 16.06
CA SER A 62 2.61 20.47 16.37
C SER A 62 2.13 21.24 15.15
N SER A 63 1.18 22.15 15.35
CA SER A 63 0.43 22.90 14.34
C SER A 63 1.26 23.93 13.56
N ALA A 64 2.49 23.61 13.17
CA ALA A 64 3.31 24.49 12.36
C ALA A 64 2.88 24.35 10.90
N VAL A 65 2.13 25.35 10.40
CA VAL A 65 1.99 25.59 8.96
C VAL A 65 3.41 25.70 8.40
N PRO A 66 3.82 24.85 7.43
CA PRO A 66 5.16 24.96 6.85
C PRO A 66 5.29 26.33 6.19
N ASP A 67 6.35 27.05 6.55
CA ASP A 67 6.67 28.34 5.95
C ASP A 67 6.79 28.24 4.41
N LEU A 68 6.34 29.28 3.71
CA LEU A 68 6.32 29.38 2.25
C LEU A 68 7.70 29.12 1.62
N SER A 69 8.79 29.42 2.34
CA SER A 69 10.15 29.10 1.88
C SER A 69 10.41 27.59 1.75
N THR A 70 9.79 26.77 2.61
CA THR A 70 9.91 25.31 2.60
C THR A 70 9.10 24.72 1.44
N VAL A 71 7.93 25.30 1.15
CA VAL A 71 7.08 24.89 0.03
C VAL A 71 7.72 25.23 -1.32
N SER A 72 8.38 26.40 -1.45
CA SER A 72 9.08 26.77 -2.69
C SER A 72 10.22 25.81 -3.03
N LYS A 73 11.04 25.42 -2.05
CA LYS A 73 12.16 24.48 -2.28
C LYS A 73 11.69 23.09 -2.72
N ALA A 74 10.58 22.61 -2.17
CA ALA A 74 9.98 21.35 -2.59
C ALA A 74 9.48 21.40 -4.05
N LYS A 75 8.95 22.55 -4.48
CA LYS A 75 8.49 22.76 -5.85
C LYS A 75 9.64 22.89 -6.85
N GLU A 76 10.73 23.55 -6.48
CA GLU A 76 11.94 23.64 -7.31
C GLU A 76 12.61 22.27 -7.49
N ALA A 77 12.68 21.45 -6.42
CA ALA A 77 13.22 20.10 -6.49
C ALA A 77 12.40 19.18 -7.40
N TRP A 78 11.07 19.31 -7.40
CA TRP A 78 10.18 18.52 -8.27
C TRP A 78 10.32 18.87 -9.75
N ASN A 79 10.49 20.16 -10.07
CA ASN A 79 10.60 20.63 -11.45
C ASN A 79 12.02 20.50 -12.04
N SER A 80 12.97 19.98 -11.26
CA SER A 80 14.36 19.76 -11.70
C SER A 80 14.64 18.29 -12.07
N THR A 81 13.60 17.45 -12.13
CA THR A 81 13.62 16.06 -12.64
C THR A 81 12.82 15.99 -13.93
#